data_AF-A0AAD5J1N9-F1
#
_entry.id   AF-A0AAD5J1N9-F1
#
_cell.length_a   1.000
_cell.length_b   1.000
_cell.length_c   1.000
_cell.angle_alpha   90.00
_cell.angle_beta   90.00
_cell.angle_gamma   90.00
#
_symmetry.space_group_name_H-M   'P 1'
#
loop_
_entity.id
_entity.type
_entity.pdbx_description
1 polymer ?
#
loop_
_entity_poly.entity_id
_entity_poly.type
_entity_poly.pdbx_seq_one_letter_code
_entity_poly.pdbx_strand_id
1 'polypeptide(L)'
;MSVAASYTDRTFPAVIKLGNGKVVEGVSLYFGDALTKPVPVAYLESAGGASAIFCNDGTLNESLVKGKIVVCHRGNGSAYVKSENVKQAKGVGMILINLKFEGDELTANPYKFPTAGVGYTAGGNFTCPKNRAIRGGELNYPSFAFNFRDGVQNGSLEYKRTVTNVGIPKSSYEVQVEVPNGVSVIVKPKILNFNKLGQKLSYKVTVVGKSKTSSDSSFGSLTWVSGKFRVKSPIAVTWQ
;
A
#
# COMPACT_ATOMS: atom_id res chain seq x y z
N MET A 1 -11.03 -25.92 0.43
CA MET A 1 -10.35 -24.68 0.02
C MET A 1 -11.28 -23.51 0.30
N SER A 2 -10.76 -22.41 0.85
CA SER A 2 -11.48 -21.29 1.50
C SER A 2 -11.59 -20.03 0.62
N VAL A 3 -12.03 -18.90 1.18
CA VAL A 3 -11.87 -17.56 0.58
C VAL A 3 -10.61 -16.88 1.13
N ALA A 4 -9.93 -16.05 0.33
CA ALA A 4 -8.73 -15.32 0.74
C ALA A 4 -8.96 -13.80 0.69
N ALA A 5 -8.42 -13.08 1.69
CA ALA A 5 -8.30 -11.62 1.66
C ALA A 5 -7.13 -11.24 0.75
N SER A 6 -7.34 -10.32 -0.20
CA SER A 6 -6.29 -9.87 -1.08
C SER A 6 -5.35 -8.89 -0.36
N TYR A 7 -4.05 -9.06 -0.56
CA TYR A 7 -2.87 -8.23 -0.20
C TYR A 7 -3.10 -6.82 0.40
N THR A 8 -2.27 -6.46 1.38
CA THR A 8 -2.19 -5.16 2.07
C THR A 8 -1.93 -3.99 1.12
N ASP A 9 -2.80 -2.97 1.11
CA ASP A 9 -2.56 -1.69 0.41
C ASP A 9 -1.74 -0.72 1.30
N ARG A 10 -0.62 -1.18 1.88
CA ARG A 10 0.25 -0.32 2.71
C ARG A 10 0.99 0.64 1.77
N THR A 11 0.41 1.83 1.56
CA THR A 11 1.03 2.89 0.76
C THR A 11 2.04 3.65 1.61
N PHE A 12 3.29 3.71 1.15
CA PHE A 12 4.35 4.49 1.78
C PHE A 12 4.73 5.63 0.84
N PRO A 13 3.95 6.72 0.79
CA PRO A 13 4.01 7.69 -0.28
C PRO A 13 5.36 8.42 -0.28
N ALA A 14 5.99 8.50 -1.45
CA ALA A 14 7.14 9.33 -1.73
C ALA A 14 6.77 10.31 -2.85
N VAL A 15 6.69 11.59 -2.52
CA VAL A 15 6.22 12.62 -3.46
C VAL A 15 7.41 13.27 -4.15
N ILE A 16 7.45 13.18 -5.49
CA ILE A 16 8.47 13.80 -6.32
C ILE A 16 7.84 15.03 -6.98
N LYS A 17 8.42 16.21 -6.76
CA LYS A 17 8.02 17.45 -7.44
C LYS A 17 9.04 17.78 -8.51
N LEU A 18 8.62 17.77 -9.77
CA LEU A 18 9.48 18.07 -10.92
C LEU A 18 9.50 19.58 -11.19
N GLY A 19 10.59 20.07 -11.78
CA GLY A 19 10.78 21.50 -12.08
C GLY A 19 9.77 22.08 -13.07
N ASN A 20 9.06 21.24 -13.82
CA ASN A 20 7.95 21.64 -14.71
C ASN A 20 6.58 21.75 -13.99
N GLY A 21 6.55 21.66 -12.65
CA GLY A 21 5.34 21.72 -11.85
C GLY A 21 4.56 20.41 -11.77
N LYS A 22 4.98 19.33 -12.46
CA LYS A 22 4.36 18.02 -12.32
C LYS A 22 4.74 17.39 -10.99
N VAL A 23 3.79 16.68 -10.39
CA VAL A 23 3.97 15.91 -9.16
C VAL A 23 3.81 14.44 -9.50
N VAL A 24 4.80 13.64 -9.16
CA VAL A 24 4.78 12.18 -9.33
C VAL A 24 4.72 11.54 -7.95
N GLU A 25 3.73 10.67 -7.76
CA GLU A 25 3.58 9.88 -6.54
C GLU A 25 4.26 8.54 -6.72
N GLY A 26 5.19 8.23 -5.82
CA GLY A 26 5.88 6.96 -5.72
C GLY A 26 5.74 6.34 -4.34
N VAL A 27 6.52 5.30 -4.09
CA VAL A 27 6.61 4.63 -2.79
C VAL A 27 8.04 4.54 -2.28
N SER A 28 8.23 4.67 -0.97
CA SER A 28 9.52 4.52 -0.31
C SER A 28 9.37 4.18 1.17
N LEU A 29 10.20 3.26 1.67
CA LEU A 29 10.35 3.04 3.12
C LEU A 29 11.55 3.83 3.70
N TYR A 30 12.16 4.73 2.92
CA TYR A 30 13.21 5.61 3.43
C TYR A 30 12.63 6.56 4.50
N PHE A 31 13.31 6.64 5.64
CA PHE A 31 12.84 7.39 6.82
C PHE A 31 13.74 8.59 7.17
N GLY A 32 14.77 8.88 6.36
CA GLY A 32 15.65 10.04 6.58
C GLY A 32 15.15 11.33 5.92
N ASP A 33 16.00 12.34 5.87
CA ASP A 33 15.64 13.67 5.38
C ASP A 33 15.29 13.67 3.89
N ALA A 34 14.16 14.31 3.56
CA ALA A 34 13.77 14.53 2.19
C ALA A 34 14.63 15.62 1.53
N LEU A 35 14.81 15.50 0.21
CA LEU A 35 15.42 16.57 -0.60
C LEU A 35 14.43 17.74 -0.68
N THR A 36 14.72 18.82 0.06
CA THR A 36 13.85 20.02 0.11
C THR A 36 14.21 21.06 -0.94
N LYS A 37 15.45 21.02 -1.46
CA LYS A 37 15.93 21.92 -2.51
C LYS A 37 15.80 21.27 -3.89
N PRO A 38 15.42 22.02 -4.94
CA PRO A 38 15.45 21.51 -6.31
C PRO A 38 16.86 21.06 -6.69
N VAL A 39 16.96 19.87 -7.28
CA VAL A 39 18.22 19.29 -7.76
C VAL A 39 18.04 18.77 -9.19
N PRO A 40 19.08 18.81 -10.04
CA PRO A 40 18.98 18.29 -11.39
C PRO A 40 18.78 16.77 -11.42
N VAL A 41 18.30 16.26 -12.55
CA VAL A 41 18.07 14.84 -12.79
C VAL A 41 19.05 14.32 -13.84
N ALA A 42 19.55 13.09 -13.65
CA ALA A 42 20.39 12.35 -14.59
C ALA A 42 19.70 11.06 -15.01
N TYR A 43 19.72 10.77 -16.31
CA TYR A 43 19.14 9.58 -16.93
C TYR A 43 19.88 9.22 -18.24
N LEU A 44 20.14 7.92 -18.46
CA LEU A 44 20.82 7.36 -19.62
C LEU A 44 22.11 8.12 -19.98
N GLU A 45 22.16 8.80 -21.13
CA GLU A 45 23.31 9.57 -21.61
C GLU A 45 23.81 10.59 -20.56
N SER A 46 22.91 11.19 -19.79
CA SER A 46 23.27 12.13 -18.73
C SER A 46 23.68 11.47 -17.40
N ALA A 47 23.77 10.14 -17.36
CA ALA A 47 24.17 9.34 -16.20
C ALA A 47 25.33 8.35 -16.47
N GLY A 48 25.61 8.03 -17.73
CA GLY A 48 26.63 7.04 -18.12
C GLY A 48 26.36 6.30 -19.44
N GLY A 49 25.35 6.71 -20.21
CA GLY A 49 24.95 6.08 -21.47
C GLY A 49 23.88 5.00 -21.29
N ALA A 50 23.71 4.16 -22.30
CA ALA A 50 22.72 3.07 -22.28
C ALA A 50 22.95 2.04 -21.15
N SER A 51 24.20 1.82 -20.74
CA SER A 51 24.54 0.90 -19.64
C SER A 51 24.06 1.39 -18.27
N ALA A 52 23.87 2.70 -18.10
CA ALA A 52 23.43 3.33 -16.83
C ALA A 52 21.94 3.10 -16.51
N ILE A 53 21.15 2.55 -17.45
CA ILE A 53 19.69 2.38 -17.29
C ILE A 53 19.28 1.66 -16.00
N PHE A 54 20.10 0.72 -15.54
CA PHE A 54 19.84 -0.08 -14.35
C PHE A 54 20.61 0.43 -13.11
N CYS A 55 21.47 1.43 -13.22
CA CYS A 55 22.32 1.93 -12.13
C CYS A 55 23.12 0.82 -11.43
N ASN A 56 23.67 -0.08 -12.25
CA ASN A 56 24.54 -1.14 -11.76
C ASN A 56 25.93 -0.59 -11.46
N ASP A 57 26.70 -1.33 -10.69
CA ASP A 57 28.05 -0.94 -10.32
C ASP A 57 28.92 -0.72 -11.58
N GLY A 58 29.75 0.32 -11.56
CA GLY A 58 30.59 0.72 -12.69
C GLY A 58 29.87 1.31 -13.92
N THR A 59 28.52 1.37 -13.93
CA THR A 59 27.77 1.90 -15.10
C THR A 59 27.48 3.40 -15.04
N LEU A 60 27.59 4.00 -13.85
CA LEU A 60 27.34 5.42 -13.63
C LEU A 60 28.64 6.23 -13.78
N ASN A 61 28.59 7.30 -14.57
CA ASN A 61 29.68 8.25 -14.67
C ASN A 61 29.57 9.29 -13.55
N GLU A 62 30.49 9.24 -12.59
CA GLU A 62 30.49 10.12 -11.41
C GLU A 62 30.38 11.60 -11.77
N SER A 63 31.12 12.08 -12.77
CA SER A 63 31.11 13.49 -13.17
C SER A 63 29.75 13.96 -13.70
N LEU A 64 28.97 13.03 -14.28
CA LEU A 64 27.64 13.34 -14.81
C LEU A 64 26.55 13.30 -13.74
N VAL A 65 26.66 12.40 -12.75
CA VAL A 65 25.62 12.16 -11.74
C VAL A 65 25.83 12.87 -10.40
N LYS A 66 27.06 13.35 -10.12
CA LYS A 66 27.39 14.03 -8.87
C LYS A 66 26.44 15.20 -8.60
N GLY A 67 25.79 15.19 -7.44
CA GLY A 67 24.85 16.24 -7.03
C GLY A 67 23.45 16.14 -7.66
N LYS A 68 23.14 15.06 -8.39
CA LYS A 68 21.86 14.89 -9.10
C LYS A 68 21.03 13.74 -8.56
N ILE A 69 19.73 13.77 -8.83
CA ILE A 69 18.86 12.60 -8.69
C ILE A 69 19.06 11.71 -9.92
N VAL A 70 19.35 10.43 -9.74
CA VAL A 70 19.54 9.48 -10.84
C VAL A 70 18.27 8.67 -11.07
N VAL A 71 17.83 8.57 -12.31
CA VAL A 71 16.70 7.74 -12.71
C VAL A 71 17.20 6.37 -13.14
N CYS A 72 16.66 5.33 -12.53
CA CYS A 72 17.05 3.93 -12.74
C CYS A 72 15.81 3.08 -13.03
N HIS A 73 15.97 1.99 -13.77
CA HIS A 73 14.92 1.02 -14.00
C HIS A 73 15.01 -0.14 -13.02
N ARG A 74 13.85 -0.72 -12.70
CA ARG A 74 13.76 -2.04 -12.07
C ARG A 74 14.39 -3.12 -12.94
N GLY A 75 14.69 -4.25 -12.32
CA GLY A 75 15.32 -5.40 -12.95
C GLY A 75 16.84 -5.35 -12.93
N ASN A 76 17.46 -6.48 -13.30
CA ASN A 76 18.91 -6.67 -13.34
C ASN A 76 19.62 -6.23 -12.04
N GLY A 77 19.19 -6.78 -10.90
CA GLY A 77 19.73 -6.49 -9.57
C GLY A 77 18.70 -5.94 -8.58
N SER A 78 19.11 -5.85 -7.31
CA SER A 78 18.25 -5.36 -6.22
C SER A 78 18.09 -3.84 -6.24
N ALA A 79 16.86 -3.35 -6.03
CA ALA A 79 16.55 -1.94 -5.87
C ALA A 79 17.37 -1.27 -4.74
N TYR A 80 17.65 -2.03 -3.68
CA TYR A 80 18.50 -1.60 -2.57
C TYR A 80 19.94 -1.35 -3.04
N VAL A 81 20.53 -2.30 -3.76
CA VAL A 81 21.92 -2.20 -4.24
C VAL A 81 22.08 -1.05 -5.22
N LYS A 82 21.10 -0.85 -6.11
CA LYS A 82 21.08 0.29 -7.04
C LYS A 82 21.10 1.63 -6.30
N SER A 83 20.34 1.74 -5.20
CA SER A 83 20.35 2.96 -4.37
C SER A 83 21.71 3.23 -3.74
N GLU A 84 22.45 2.18 -3.36
CA GLU A 84 23.82 2.29 -2.86
C GLU A 84 24.80 2.71 -3.96
N ASN A 85 24.69 2.15 -5.16
CA ASN A 85 25.55 2.51 -6.29
C ASN A 85 25.39 3.98 -6.69
N VAL A 86 24.15 4.48 -6.73
CA VAL A 86 23.88 5.91 -6.99
C VAL A 86 24.52 6.80 -5.92
N LYS A 87 24.43 6.39 -4.66
CA LYS A 87 25.06 7.10 -3.55
C LYS A 87 26.59 7.08 -3.65
N GLN A 88 27.19 5.95 -4.01
CA GLN A 88 28.64 5.81 -4.22
C GLN A 88 29.12 6.70 -5.38
N ALA A 89 28.34 6.81 -6.46
CA ALA A 89 28.59 7.72 -7.57
C ALA A 89 28.32 9.20 -7.22
N LYS A 90 28.08 9.54 -5.94
CA LYS A 90 27.84 10.90 -5.43
C LYS A 90 26.56 11.56 -5.93
N GLY A 91 25.58 10.76 -6.35
CA GLY A 91 24.20 11.23 -6.53
C GLY A 91 23.60 11.71 -5.20
N VAL A 92 22.50 12.46 -5.25
CA VAL A 92 21.77 12.98 -4.07
C VAL A 92 20.39 12.37 -3.88
N GLY A 93 19.88 11.63 -4.87
CA GLY A 93 18.66 10.83 -4.76
C GLY A 93 18.53 9.81 -5.89
N MET A 94 17.57 8.90 -5.80
CA MET A 94 17.25 7.95 -6.87
C MET A 94 15.74 7.89 -7.15
N ILE A 95 15.35 7.82 -8.42
CA ILE A 95 13.99 7.47 -8.83
C ILE A 95 14.05 6.12 -9.53
N LEU A 96 13.31 5.13 -9.02
CA LEU A 96 13.28 3.78 -9.56
C LEU A 96 11.98 3.55 -10.34
N ILE A 97 12.07 3.36 -11.66
CA ILE A 97 10.92 3.16 -12.54
C ILE A 97 10.69 1.66 -12.77
N ASN A 98 9.46 1.20 -12.61
CA ASN A 98 9.07 -0.18 -12.94
C ASN A 98 9.30 -0.52 -14.43
N LEU A 99 9.47 -1.82 -14.72
CA LEU A 99 9.49 -2.30 -16.10
C LEU A 99 8.07 -2.43 -16.66
N LYS A 100 7.95 -2.40 -17.99
CA LYS A 100 6.65 -2.47 -18.70
C LYS A 100 5.79 -3.66 -18.29
N PHE A 101 6.39 -4.83 -18.06
CA PHE A 101 5.65 -6.03 -17.67
C PHE A 101 5.19 -6.03 -16.20
N GLU A 102 5.81 -5.23 -15.33
CA GLU A 102 5.39 -5.01 -13.95
C GLU A 102 4.28 -3.95 -13.85
N GLY A 103 4.12 -3.13 -14.88
CA GLY A 103 3.12 -2.07 -14.92
C GLY A 103 3.31 -1.04 -13.81
N ASP A 104 2.20 -0.59 -13.23
CA ASP A 104 2.18 0.46 -12.20
C ASP A 104 2.07 -0.09 -10.77
N GLU A 105 2.24 -1.39 -10.59
CA GLU A 105 2.23 -1.99 -9.25
C GLU A 105 3.42 -1.49 -8.43
N LEU A 106 3.15 -0.67 -7.43
CA LEU A 106 4.16 -0.04 -6.60
C LEU A 106 4.59 -0.96 -5.46
N THR A 107 5.88 -1.29 -5.39
CA THR A 107 6.46 -2.01 -4.24
C THR A 107 7.33 -1.08 -3.41
N ALA A 108 7.02 -0.94 -2.13
CA ALA A 108 7.83 -0.14 -1.21
C ALA A 108 9.07 -0.93 -0.76
N ASN A 109 10.28 -0.38 -0.99
CA ASN A 109 11.54 -0.97 -0.55
C ASN A 109 12.23 -0.10 0.52
N PRO A 110 12.98 -0.71 1.47
CA PRO A 110 13.78 0.01 2.45
C PRO A 110 15.10 0.49 1.84
N TYR A 111 15.09 1.70 1.30
CA TYR A 111 16.30 2.36 0.80
C TYR A 111 17.09 3.00 1.95
N LYS A 112 18.42 3.06 1.84
CA LYS A 112 19.31 3.75 2.81
C LYS A 112 19.58 5.21 2.44
N PHE A 113 18.90 5.70 1.42
CA PHE A 113 19.19 6.96 0.73
C PHE A 113 17.91 7.48 0.07
N PRO A 114 17.70 8.81 -0.06
CA PRO A 114 16.48 9.38 -0.61
C PRO A 114 16.12 8.76 -1.97
N THR A 115 15.11 7.91 -1.97
CA THR A 115 14.72 7.15 -3.15
C THR A 115 13.21 7.03 -3.21
N ALA A 116 12.64 7.12 -4.41
CA ALA A 116 11.23 6.87 -4.66
C ALA A 116 11.06 5.86 -5.80
N GLY A 117 10.29 4.80 -5.56
CA GLY A 117 9.87 3.86 -6.59
C GLY A 117 8.58 4.33 -7.26
N VAL A 118 8.51 4.32 -8.58
CA VAL A 118 7.35 4.78 -9.36
C VAL A 118 6.93 3.73 -10.40
N GLY A 119 5.67 3.79 -10.81
CA GLY A 119 5.12 2.88 -11.83
C GLY A 119 5.72 3.12 -13.21
N TYR A 120 5.50 2.19 -14.14
CA TYR A 120 5.97 2.31 -15.51
C TYR A 120 5.37 3.54 -16.22
N THR A 121 4.07 3.80 -16.05
CA THR A 121 3.37 4.93 -16.69
C THR A 121 3.74 6.28 -16.09
N ALA A 122 4.19 6.32 -14.84
CA ALA A 122 4.75 7.52 -14.22
C ALA A 122 6.04 7.99 -14.91
N GLY A 123 6.75 7.09 -15.59
CA GLY A 123 7.83 7.43 -16.52
C GLY A 123 7.36 8.05 -17.85
N GLY A 124 6.05 8.11 -18.12
CA GLY A 124 5.44 8.61 -19.36
C GLY A 124 4.48 9.80 -19.20
N ASN A 125 3.47 9.72 -18.31
CA ASN A 125 2.56 10.82 -17.90
C ASN A 125 1.43 10.30 -16.98
N PHE A 126 1.28 10.87 -15.77
CA PHE A 126 0.07 10.68 -14.95
C PHE A 126 -0.27 11.92 -14.08
N THR A 127 -1.52 12.00 -13.64
CA THR A 127 -2.08 13.04 -12.77
C THR A 127 -2.70 12.37 -11.54
N CYS A 128 -2.20 12.68 -10.33
CA CYS A 128 -2.72 12.11 -9.08
C CYS A 128 -4.21 12.42 -8.85
N PRO A 129 -5.00 11.48 -8.29
CA PRO A 129 -6.31 11.80 -7.74
C PRO A 129 -6.13 12.74 -6.55
N LYS A 130 -6.64 13.97 -6.66
CA LYS A 130 -6.41 15.03 -5.66
C LYS A 130 -7.07 14.81 -4.29
N ASN A 131 -7.72 13.67 -4.01
CA ASN A 131 -8.55 13.54 -2.80
C ASN A 131 -8.82 12.09 -2.35
N ARG A 132 -7.82 11.33 -1.92
CA ARG A 132 -8.10 10.19 -1.03
C ARG A 132 -6.94 9.86 -0.10
N ALA A 133 -6.94 10.47 1.09
CA ALA A 133 -6.22 9.91 2.22
C ALA A 133 -6.92 8.60 2.61
N ILE A 134 -6.37 7.46 2.18
CA ILE A 134 -6.88 6.14 2.56
C ILE A 134 -6.62 5.96 4.05
N ARG A 135 -7.68 5.76 4.84
CA ARG A 135 -7.52 5.44 6.26
C ARG A 135 -7.02 3.99 6.37
N GLY A 136 -6.15 3.68 7.33
CA GLY A 136 -5.63 2.31 7.51
C GLY A 136 -6.70 1.22 7.62
N GLY A 137 -7.91 1.57 8.09
CA GLY A 137 -9.06 0.64 8.13
C GLY A 137 -9.73 0.37 6.78
N GLU A 138 -9.54 1.22 5.76
CA GLU A 138 -10.09 1.05 4.41
C GLU A 138 -9.30 0.03 3.57
N LEU A 139 -8.11 -0.37 4.02
CA LEU A 139 -7.29 -1.42 3.41
C LEU A 139 -8.02 -2.75 3.37
N ASN A 140 -7.84 -3.54 2.30
CA ASN A 140 -8.48 -4.85 2.19
C ASN A 140 -7.81 -5.95 3.03
N TYR A 141 -7.56 -5.69 4.31
CA TYR A 141 -6.80 -6.56 5.19
C TYR A 141 -7.67 -7.63 5.89
N PRO A 142 -7.15 -8.85 6.17
CA PRO A 142 -7.88 -9.91 6.87
C PRO A 142 -8.17 -9.63 8.36
N SER A 143 -8.07 -8.37 8.80
CA SER A 143 -8.50 -7.93 10.13
C SER A 143 -9.09 -6.51 10.06
N PHE A 144 -9.74 -6.13 11.16
CA PHE A 144 -10.32 -4.80 11.33
C PHE A 144 -9.77 -4.14 12.60
N ALA A 145 -9.38 -2.88 12.48
CA ALA A 145 -9.02 -2.03 13.61
C ALA A 145 -9.91 -0.77 13.57
N PHE A 146 -10.73 -0.60 14.60
CA PHE A 146 -11.63 0.54 14.78
C PHE A 146 -11.13 1.40 15.94
N ASN A 147 -10.74 2.63 15.64
CA ASN A 147 -10.21 3.56 16.63
C ASN A 147 -11.20 4.71 16.79
N PHE A 148 -11.88 4.77 17.93
CA PHE A 148 -12.76 5.87 18.30
C PHE A 148 -11.93 6.92 19.03
N ARG A 149 -11.95 8.18 18.56
CA ARG A 149 -11.25 9.31 19.21
C ARG A 149 -12.22 10.13 20.06
N ASP A 150 -11.73 10.67 21.18
CA ASP A 150 -12.30 11.77 21.97
C ASP A 150 -13.80 11.62 22.30
N GLY A 151 -14.16 10.55 23.00
CA GLY A 151 -15.46 10.47 23.69
C GLY A 151 -16.70 10.60 22.80
N VAL A 152 -16.59 10.37 21.48
CA VAL A 152 -17.73 10.39 20.56
C VAL A 152 -18.69 9.26 20.95
N GLN A 153 -19.66 9.58 21.79
CA GLN A 153 -20.83 8.73 22.00
C GLN A 153 -21.56 8.59 20.66
N ASN A 154 -21.88 7.35 20.27
CA ASN A 154 -22.55 7.02 19.00
C ASN A 154 -21.73 7.24 17.72
N GLY A 155 -20.41 7.32 17.81
CA GLY A 155 -19.54 7.31 16.63
C GLY A 155 -19.76 6.02 15.82
N SER A 156 -19.80 6.12 14.50
CA SER A 156 -19.83 4.95 13.60
C SER A 156 -18.67 4.99 12.62
N LEU A 157 -18.04 3.83 12.44
CA LEU A 157 -16.96 3.63 11.47
C LEU A 157 -17.35 2.48 10.56
N GLU A 158 -17.21 2.67 9.25
CA GLU A 158 -17.52 1.66 8.24
C GLU A 158 -16.29 1.38 7.37
N TYR A 159 -15.97 0.10 7.20
CA TYR A 159 -14.92 -0.35 6.30
C TYR A 159 -15.42 -1.39 5.31
N LYS A 160 -14.97 -1.26 4.06
CA LYS A 160 -15.24 -2.22 2.98
C LYS A 160 -14.13 -3.27 2.91
N ARG A 161 -14.51 -4.52 2.67
CA ARG A 161 -13.60 -5.60 2.28
C ARG A 161 -14.07 -6.25 1.00
N THR A 162 -13.13 -6.86 0.29
CA THR A 162 -13.38 -7.66 -0.90
C THR A 162 -12.72 -9.01 -0.73
N VAL A 163 -13.50 -10.08 -0.83
CA VAL A 163 -13.01 -11.46 -0.73
C VAL A 163 -13.10 -12.12 -2.10
N THR A 164 -12.10 -12.95 -2.40
CA THR A 164 -12.07 -13.74 -3.64
C THR A 164 -12.34 -15.20 -3.30
N ASN A 165 -13.25 -15.83 -4.04
CA ASN A 165 -13.44 -17.27 -3.96
C ASN A 165 -12.23 -17.99 -4.55
N VAL A 166 -11.50 -18.73 -3.73
CA VAL A 166 -10.39 -19.61 -4.17
C VAL A 166 -10.70 -21.08 -3.89
N GLY A 167 -11.98 -21.39 -3.65
CA GLY A 167 -12.49 -22.72 -3.35
C GLY A 167 -13.59 -23.15 -4.30
N ILE A 168 -14.57 -23.86 -3.77
CA ILE A 168 -15.61 -24.54 -4.55
C ILE A 168 -16.55 -23.48 -5.17
N PRO A 169 -16.81 -23.52 -6.50
CA PRO A 169 -17.85 -22.71 -7.14
C PRO A 169 -19.25 -23.02 -6.60
N LYS A 170 -20.20 -22.08 -6.71
CA LYS A 170 -21.56 -22.21 -6.16
C LYS A 170 -21.56 -22.47 -4.64
N SER A 171 -20.80 -21.65 -3.91
CA SER A 171 -20.70 -21.70 -2.45
C SER A 171 -21.28 -20.45 -1.80
N SER A 172 -21.94 -20.64 -0.67
CA SER A 172 -22.58 -19.59 0.12
C SER A 172 -21.94 -19.53 1.50
N TYR A 173 -21.44 -18.36 1.87
CA TYR A 173 -20.84 -18.12 3.18
C TYR A 173 -21.75 -17.20 3.97
N GLU A 174 -22.15 -17.63 5.17
CA GLU A 174 -22.91 -16.81 6.12
C GLU A 174 -21.95 -16.23 7.18
N VAL A 175 -22.18 -14.97 7.56
CA VAL A 175 -21.35 -14.30 8.55
C VAL A 175 -21.80 -14.60 9.97
N GLN A 176 -20.83 -14.94 10.83
CA GLN A 176 -20.97 -15.01 12.28
C GLN A 176 -20.07 -13.96 12.91
N VAL A 177 -20.56 -13.23 13.91
CA VAL A 177 -19.80 -12.13 14.54
C VAL A 177 -19.76 -12.35 16.04
N GLU A 178 -18.55 -12.39 16.58
CA GLU A 178 -18.24 -12.27 17.99
C GLU A 178 -18.00 -10.78 18.28
N VAL A 179 -18.98 -10.15 18.92
CA VAL A 179 -19.01 -8.69 19.07
C VAL A 179 -18.06 -8.25 20.18
N PRO A 180 -17.10 -7.34 19.92
CA PRO A 180 -16.29 -6.74 20.98
C PRO A 180 -17.17 -5.98 21.98
N ASN A 181 -16.77 -5.95 23.25
CA ASN A 181 -17.47 -5.20 24.29
C ASN A 181 -17.52 -3.72 23.95
N GLY A 182 -18.58 -3.02 24.35
CA GLY A 182 -18.71 -1.56 24.16
C GLY A 182 -19.13 -1.09 22.77
N VAL A 183 -19.30 -1.99 21.79
CA VAL A 183 -19.73 -1.65 20.44
C VAL A 183 -20.88 -2.50 19.92
N SER A 184 -21.37 -2.16 18.73
CA SER A 184 -22.16 -3.06 17.89
C SER A 184 -21.57 -3.15 16.51
N VAL A 185 -21.56 -4.36 15.96
CA VAL A 185 -20.97 -4.67 14.66
C VAL A 185 -22.10 -5.07 13.71
N ILE A 186 -22.17 -4.41 12.55
CA ILE A 186 -23.14 -4.66 11.49
C ILE A 186 -22.38 -5.05 10.24
N VAL A 187 -22.75 -6.18 9.62
CA VAL A 187 -22.13 -6.66 8.39
C VAL A 187 -23.19 -6.72 7.28
N LYS A 188 -22.87 -6.14 6.12
CA LYS A 188 -23.74 -6.18 4.93
C LYS A 188 -22.96 -6.56 3.66
N PRO A 189 -23.43 -7.55 2.88
CA PRO A 189 -24.55 -8.46 3.16
C PRO A 189 -24.19 -9.47 4.27
N LYS A 190 -25.20 -10.17 4.83
CA LYS A 190 -24.98 -11.27 5.79
C LYS A 190 -24.55 -12.59 5.14
N ILE A 191 -24.80 -12.73 3.84
CA ILE A 191 -24.46 -13.93 3.06
C ILE A 191 -23.73 -13.50 1.78
N LEU A 192 -22.63 -14.18 1.46
CA LEU A 192 -21.89 -14.02 0.22
C LEU A 192 -22.06 -15.27 -0.65
N ASN A 193 -22.63 -15.10 -1.85
CA ASN A 193 -22.92 -16.19 -2.79
C ASN A 193 -21.94 -16.16 -3.97
N PHE A 194 -20.97 -17.06 -3.97
CA PHE A 194 -19.99 -17.19 -5.05
C PHE A 194 -20.43 -18.25 -6.05
N ASN A 195 -20.61 -17.86 -7.31
CA ASN A 195 -21.05 -18.73 -8.40
C ASN A 195 -19.88 -19.34 -9.17
N LYS A 196 -18.70 -18.69 -9.20
CA LYS A 196 -17.51 -19.16 -9.92
C LYS A 196 -16.23 -19.05 -9.09
N LEU A 197 -15.22 -19.85 -9.44
CA LEU A 197 -13.85 -19.71 -8.92
C LEU A 197 -13.28 -18.34 -9.35
N GLY A 198 -12.52 -17.69 -8.46
CA GLY A 198 -11.95 -16.37 -8.70
C GLY A 198 -12.96 -15.22 -8.63
N GLN A 199 -14.24 -15.47 -8.38
CA GLN A 199 -15.22 -14.41 -8.20
C GLN A 199 -14.89 -13.57 -6.97
N LYS A 200 -14.92 -12.26 -7.14
CA LYS A 200 -14.74 -11.28 -6.07
C LYS A 200 -16.10 -10.75 -5.63
N LEU A 201 -16.34 -10.71 -4.33
CA LEU A 201 -17.49 -10.06 -3.73
C LEU A 201 -17.03 -9.14 -2.61
N SER A 202 -17.75 -8.03 -2.43
CA SER A 202 -17.46 -7.08 -1.36
C SER A 202 -18.53 -7.10 -0.27
N TYR A 203 -18.10 -6.84 0.95
CA TYR A 203 -18.99 -6.59 2.10
C TYR A 203 -18.49 -5.38 2.88
N LYS A 204 -19.39 -4.81 3.68
CA LYS A 204 -19.13 -3.67 4.56
C LYS A 204 -19.31 -4.11 6.01
N VAL A 205 -18.41 -3.65 6.87
CA VAL A 205 -18.46 -3.83 8.31
C VAL A 205 -18.57 -2.45 8.95
N THR A 206 -19.66 -2.21 9.64
CA THR A 206 -19.95 -0.96 10.36
C THR A 206 -19.88 -1.25 11.86
N VAL A 207 -19.09 -0.48 12.60
CA VAL A 207 -19.00 -0.57 14.06
C VAL A 207 -19.51 0.72 14.68
N VAL A 208 -20.41 0.60 15.64
CA VAL A 208 -21.05 1.71 16.35
C VAL A 208 -20.65 1.64 17.82
N GLY A 209 -20.06 2.71 18.36
CA GLY A 209 -19.71 2.82 19.79
C GLY A 209 -20.94 3.11 20.65
N LYS A 210 -21.14 2.37 21.75
CA LYS A 210 -22.35 2.44 22.58
C LYS A 210 -22.22 3.27 23.86
N SER A 211 -21.05 3.31 24.53
CA SER A 211 -20.77 4.16 25.69
C SER A 211 -19.31 3.96 26.15
N LYS A 212 -18.81 4.83 27.05
CA LYS A 212 -17.44 4.82 27.60
C LYS A 212 -17.21 3.54 28.41
N THR A 213 -16.61 2.53 27.80
CA THR A 213 -16.15 1.31 28.49
C THR A 213 -14.91 1.61 29.31
N SER A 214 -14.73 0.90 30.43
CA SER A 214 -13.59 1.05 31.36
C SER A 214 -12.27 0.50 30.82
N SER A 215 -12.25 -0.12 29.64
CA SER A 215 -11.06 -0.66 28.99
C SER A 215 -10.68 0.14 27.74
N ASP A 216 -9.38 0.44 27.60
CA ASP A 216 -8.84 1.17 26.45
C ASP A 216 -8.99 0.39 25.12
N SER A 217 -9.21 -0.92 25.20
CA SER A 217 -9.39 -1.79 24.04
C SER A 217 -10.37 -2.95 24.27
N SER A 218 -10.91 -3.48 23.18
CA SER A 218 -11.75 -4.67 23.15
C SER A 218 -11.56 -5.46 21.86
N PHE A 219 -11.77 -6.78 21.92
CA PHE A 219 -11.51 -7.70 20.82
C PHE A 219 -12.73 -8.58 20.53
N GLY A 220 -12.86 -8.97 19.27
CA GLY A 220 -13.88 -9.87 18.78
C GLY A 220 -13.49 -10.40 17.41
N SER A 221 -14.44 -10.93 16.65
CA SER A 221 -14.14 -11.51 15.34
C SER A 221 -15.33 -11.58 14.40
N LEU A 222 -15.05 -11.54 13.10
CA LEU A 222 -15.99 -11.82 12.02
C LEU A 222 -15.57 -13.12 11.36
N THR A 223 -16.46 -14.10 11.26
CA THR A 223 -16.17 -15.39 10.63
C THR A 223 -17.18 -15.70 9.53
N TRP A 224 -16.71 -15.86 8.30
CA TRP A 224 -17.51 -16.40 7.19
C TRP A 224 -17.54 -17.93 7.27
N VAL A 225 -18.73 -18.52 7.36
CA VAL A 225 -18.93 -19.96 7.53
C VAL A 225 -19.67 -20.54 6.33
N SER A 226 -19.13 -21.62 5.77
CA SER A 226 -19.75 -22.43 4.70
C SER A 226 -19.45 -23.90 4.97
N GLY A 227 -20.38 -24.62 5.62
CA GLY A 227 -20.17 -25.99 6.07
C GLY A 227 -18.94 -26.10 6.98
N LYS A 228 -17.93 -26.86 6.56
CA LYS A 228 -16.65 -27.02 7.31
C LYS A 228 -15.68 -25.84 7.16
N PHE A 229 -15.90 -24.95 6.19
CA PHE A 229 -14.99 -23.83 5.93
C PHE A 229 -15.32 -22.65 6.84
N ARG A 230 -14.31 -22.14 7.53
CA ARG A 230 -14.39 -20.97 8.40
C ARG A 230 -13.30 -19.99 8.00
N VAL A 231 -13.65 -18.75 7.66
CA VAL A 231 -12.68 -17.68 7.37
C VAL A 231 -12.88 -16.57 8.39
N LYS A 232 -11.95 -16.49 9.35
CA LYS A 232 -12.01 -15.61 10.50
C LYS A 232 -11.14 -14.36 10.28
N SER A 233 -11.71 -13.20 10.58
CA SER A 233 -11.04 -11.91 10.63
C SER A 233 -11.18 -11.32 12.03
N PRO A 234 -10.08 -11.14 12.78
CA PRO A 234 -10.11 -10.47 14.07
C PRO A 234 -10.61 -9.02 13.97
N ILE A 235 -11.32 -8.57 15.00
CA ILE A 235 -11.76 -7.19 15.17
C ILE A 235 -11.12 -6.66 16.46
N ALA A 236 -10.36 -5.58 16.36
CA ALA A 236 -9.87 -4.82 17.50
C ALA A 236 -10.57 -3.45 17.52
N VAL A 237 -11.04 -3.05 18.69
CA VAL A 237 -11.62 -1.74 18.97
C VAL A 237 -10.77 -1.05 20.01
N THR A 238 -10.43 0.21 19.79
CA THR A 238 -9.75 1.06 20.78
C THR A 238 -10.49 2.37 20.96
N TRP A 239 -10.41 2.91 22.18
CA TRP A 239 -10.93 4.23 22.53
C TRP A 239 -9.72 5.07 22.96
N GLN A 240 -9.43 6.13 22.20
CA GLN A 240 -8.33 7.07 22.45
C GLN A 240 -8.88 8.43 22.84
#